data_AF-A0A558EUT6-F1
#
_entry.id   AF-A0A558EUT6-F1
#
_cell.length_a   1.000
_cell.length_b   1.000
_cell.length_c   1.000
_cell.angle_alpha   90.00
_cell.angle_beta   90.00
_cell.angle_gamma   90.00
#
_symmetry.space_group_name_H-M   'P 1'
#
loop_
_entity.id
_entity.type
_entity.pdbx_description
1 polymer ?
#
loop_
_entity_poly.entity_id
_entity_poly.type
_entity_poly.pdbx_seq_one_letter_code
_entity_poly.pdbx_strand_id
1 'polypeptide(L)'
;MMKGIPVKLRLTLGIAAALAASVHVAAHADTAADVKQQCGSCHALDRDYAKAAKHERAERKAPPLDFAGNKFRREWLYSWLQNPVRLRPAGVFPPAHAKPSADGDVVDTTTLAKHPALDAAQAGKVADYLMTLTPFDGLIAAETYQPGTIAQRMGQMNFGKFKGCDGCHQDAPDTGGVSGPELYTAWQRLQPAFISAYIAQPAAWDPHTMMPVGDANTAAVHKLANYLKLIGEKQP
;
A
#
# COMPACT_ATOMS: atom_id res chain seq x y z
N MET A 1 -60.85 -31.81 45.76
CA MET A 1 -59.98 -32.58 44.85
C MET A 1 -59.50 -31.66 43.74
N MET A 2 -58.21 -31.35 43.70
CA MET A 2 -57.37 -31.24 42.48
C MET A 2 -56.01 -30.64 42.90
N LYS A 3 -54.95 -31.33 42.47
CA LYS A 3 -53.57 -31.27 42.94
C LYS A 3 -52.82 -30.07 42.37
N GLY A 4 -51.94 -29.48 43.18
CA GLY A 4 -50.88 -28.59 42.70
C GLY A 4 -49.77 -29.35 41.97
N ILE A 5 -49.18 -28.70 40.96
CA ILE A 5 -47.91 -29.08 40.34
C ILE A 5 -47.04 -27.80 40.30
N PRO A 6 -45.84 -27.79 40.89
CA PRO A 6 -44.88 -26.72 40.71
C PRO A 6 -43.99 -27.03 39.51
N VAL A 7 -43.90 -26.10 38.55
CA VAL A 7 -42.90 -26.17 37.48
C VAL A 7 -41.61 -25.50 37.98
N LYS A 8 -40.56 -26.31 38.18
CA LYS A 8 -39.19 -25.84 38.39
C LYS A 8 -38.44 -25.81 37.05
N LEU A 9 -37.79 -24.67 36.81
CA LEU A 9 -36.43 -24.49 36.27
C LEU A 9 -36.09 -25.06 34.87
N ARG A 10 -35.61 -24.18 33.99
CA ARG A 10 -34.24 -24.23 33.40
C ARG A 10 -34.02 -23.06 32.45
N LEU A 11 -33.43 -21.98 32.95
CA LEU A 11 -32.74 -20.99 32.13
C LEU A 11 -31.24 -21.32 32.21
N THR A 12 -30.76 -22.05 31.21
CA THR A 12 -29.34 -22.19 30.94
C THR A 12 -29.17 -22.01 29.44
N LEU A 13 -28.58 -20.90 29.02
CA LEU A 13 -27.40 -20.84 28.14
C LEU A 13 -27.21 -19.39 27.63
N GLY A 14 -25.98 -18.87 27.71
CA GLY A 14 -25.62 -17.65 26.97
C GLY A 14 -24.45 -16.84 27.49
N ILE A 15 -23.33 -17.43 27.93
CA ILE A 15 -22.10 -16.66 28.29
C ILE A 15 -20.87 -17.13 27.49
N ALA A 16 -21.04 -17.82 26.35
CA ALA A 16 -19.88 -18.34 25.60
C ALA A 16 -19.35 -17.40 24.49
N ALA A 17 -20.06 -16.32 24.12
CA ALA A 17 -19.68 -15.49 22.97
C ALA A 17 -18.76 -14.29 23.29
N ALA A 18 -18.61 -13.91 24.56
CA ALA A 18 -17.87 -12.68 24.92
C ALA A 18 -16.34 -12.87 25.01
N LEU A 19 -15.83 -14.06 25.37
CA LEU A 19 -14.38 -14.26 25.56
C LEU A 19 -13.60 -14.25 24.24
N ALA A 20 -14.16 -14.78 23.15
CA ALA A 20 -13.44 -14.86 21.88
C ALA A 20 -13.17 -13.46 21.30
N ALA A 21 -14.14 -12.55 21.34
CA ALA A 21 -13.96 -11.19 20.83
C ALA A 21 -12.91 -10.40 21.64
N SER A 22 -12.85 -10.57 22.96
CA SER A 22 -11.90 -9.86 23.82
C SER A 22 -10.43 -10.26 23.58
N VAL A 23 -10.18 -11.55 23.30
CA VAL A 23 -8.82 -12.05 23.03
C VAL A 23 -8.28 -11.52 21.69
N HIS A 24 -9.12 -11.43 20.66
CA HIS A 24 -8.72 -10.91 19.34
C HIS A 24 -8.40 -9.42 19.40
N VAL A 25 -9.17 -8.62 20.15
CA VAL A 25 -8.91 -7.19 20.32
C VAL A 25 -7.61 -6.92 21.07
N ALA A 26 -7.31 -7.70 22.13
CA ALA A 26 -6.06 -7.57 22.88
C ALA A 26 -4.83 -7.94 22.03
N ALA A 27 -4.90 -9.05 21.28
CA ALA A 27 -3.80 -9.47 20.40
C ALA A 27 -3.49 -8.45 19.29
N HIS A 28 -4.51 -7.76 18.76
CA HIS A 28 -4.31 -6.67 17.81
C HIS A 28 -3.74 -5.40 18.45
N ALA A 29 -4.12 -5.08 19.69
CA ALA A 29 -3.57 -3.92 20.40
C ALA A 29 -2.06 -4.09 20.69
N ASP A 30 -1.65 -5.29 21.12
CA ASP A 30 -0.24 -5.62 21.34
C ASP A 30 0.55 -5.56 20.02
N THR A 31 -0.01 -6.13 18.94
CA THR A 31 0.62 -6.07 17.60
C THR A 31 0.73 -4.64 17.09
N ALA A 32 -0.28 -3.79 17.31
CA ALA A 32 -0.23 -2.38 16.91
C ALA A 32 0.87 -1.61 17.64
N ALA A 33 1.02 -1.85 18.95
CA ALA A 33 2.09 -1.25 19.74
C ALA A 33 3.48 -1.71 19.26
N ASP A 34 3.65 -3.00 19.00
CA ASP A 34 4.88 -3.58 18.46
C ASP A 34 5.25 -2.99 17.10
N VAL A 35 4.28 -2.90 16.18
CA VAL A 35 4.48 -2.29 14.86
C VAL A 35 4.83 -0.82 14.98
N LYS A 36 4.17 -0.08 15.88
CA LYS A 36 4.51 1.33 16.14
C LYS A 36 5.93 1.48 16.67
N GLN A 37 6.36 0.62 17.58
CA GLN A 37 7.70 0.65 18.15
C GLN A 37 8.78 0.31 17.11
N GLN A 38 8.55 -0.71 16.28
CA GLN A 38 9.56 -1.25 15.37
C GLN A 38 9.61 -0.50 14.02
N CYS A 39 8.46 -0.02 13.54
CA CYS A 39 8.31 0.57 12.20
C CYS A 39 8.07 2.08 12.24
N GLY A 40 7.53 2.60 13.35
CA GLY A 40 7.04 3.99 13.47
C GLY A 40 8.11 5.07 13.40
N SER A 41 9.39 4.72 13.59
CA SER A 41 10.51 5.67 13.43
C SER A 41 10.74 6.09 11.97
N CYS A 42 10.21 5.31 11.02
CA CYS A 42 10.37 5.54 9.58
C CYS A 42 9.02 5.66 8.86
N HIS A 43 8.06 4.80 9.22
CA HIS A 43 6.74 4.73 8.60
C HIS A 43 5.69 5.48 9.43
N ALA A 44 4.89 6.30 8.77
CA ALA A 44 3.67 6.82 9.39
C ALA A 44 2.62 5.70 9.44
N LEU A 45 2.06 5.44 10.62
CA LEU A 45 1.01 4.42 10.84
C LEU A 45 -0.35 5.04 11.15
N ASP A 46 -0.35 6.32 11.48
CA ASP A 46 -1.52 7.15 11.71
C ASP A 46 -1.09 8.59 11.44
N ARG A 47 -1.56 9.21 10.36
CA ARG A 47 -1.18 10.57 9.99
C ARG A 47 -2.37 11.40 9.54
N ASP A 48 -2.58 12.49 10.27
CA ASP A 48 -3.48 13.55 9.87
C ASP A 48 -2.75 14.53 8.93
N TYR A 49 -2.87 14.28 7.63
CA TYR A 49 -2.25 15.14 6.62
C TYR A 49 -2.82 16.56 6.59
N ALA A 50 -4.03 16.81 7.12
CA ALA A 50 -4.58 18.16 7.19
C ALA A 50 -3.83 19.05 8.19
N LYS A 51 -3.13 18.45 9.16
CA LYS A 51 -2.29 19.13 10.15
C LYS A 51 -0.79 19.05 9.83
N ALA A 52 -0.40 18.28 8.82
CA ALA A 52 1.00 18.13 8.44
C ALA A 52 1.52 19.42 7.77
N ALA A 53 2.73 19.84 8.13
CA ALA A 53 3.38 20.96 7.46
C ALA A 53 3.73 20.59 6.01
N LYS A 54 3.73 21.56 5.09
CA LYS A 54 4.03 21.30 3.67
C LYS A 54 5.42 20.69 3.42
N HIS A 55 6.39 20.95 4.31
CA HIS A 55 7.75 20.45 4.17
C HIS A 55 7.95 19.02 4.71
N GLU A 56 6.94 18.42 5.35
CA GLU A 56 7.06 17.08 5.95
C GLU A 56 7.43 16.00 4.92
N ARG A 57 7.09 16.21 3.63
CA ARG A 57 7.45 15.28 2.56
C ARG A 57 8.96 15.07 2.45
N ALA A 58 9.75 16.14 2.62
CA ALA A 58 11.21 16.09 2.57
C ALA A 58 11.81 15.33 3.76
N GLU A 59 11.06 15.16 4.84
CA GLU A 59 11.48 14.52 6.09
C GLU A 59 11.11 13.04 6.16
N ARG A 60 10.33 12.53 5.20
CA ARG A 60 9.88 11.14 5.19
C ARG A 60 11.05 10.19 4.93
N LYS A 61 11.29 9.28 5.88
CA LYS A 61 12.28 8.19 5.76
C LYS A 61 11.71 6.98 5.02
N ALA A 62 10.40 6.73 5.16
CA ALA A 62 9.72 5.63 4.49
C ALA A 62 8.29 6.03 4.07
N PRO A 63 7.63 5.28 3.16
CA PRO A 63 6.25 5.57 2.76
C PRO A 63 5.29 5.40 3.93
N PRO A 64 4.19 6.16 3.97
CA PRO A 64 3.13 5.95 4.95
C PRO A 64 2.47 4.55 4.77
N LEU A 65 2.02 3.98 5.88
CA LEU A 65 1.40 2.66 6.00
C LEU A 65 0.00 2.73 6.64
N ASP A 66 -0.47 3.91 7.01
CA ASP A 66 -1.79 4.22 7.59
C ASP A 66 -2.99 3.82 6.70
N PHE A 67 -2.74 3.50 5.42
CA PHE A 67 -3.73 2.91 4.50
C PHE A 67 -3.23 1.63 3.82
N ALA A 68 -2.33 0.89 4.47
CA ALA A 68 -1.75 -0.32 3.90
C ALA A 68 -2.81 -1.36 3.48
N GLY A 69 -3.90 -1.50 4.25
CA GLY A 69 -5.01 -2.40 3.94
C GLY A 69 -5.85 -1.98 2.74
N ASN A 70 -5.94 -0.68 2.43
CA ASN A 70 -6.54 -0.24 1.17
C ASN A 70 -5.61 -0.50 -0.03
N LYS A 71 -4.30 -0.56 0.19
CA LYS A 71 -3.30 -0.51 -0.87
C LYS A 71 -2.77 -1.87 -1.30
N PHE A 72 -2.34 -2.69 -0.35
CA PHE A 72 -1.53 -3.87 -0.60
C PHE A 72 -2.36 -5.15 -0.59
N ARG A 73 -1.79 -6.21 -1.17
CA ARG A 73 -2.26 -7.58 -0.98
C ARG A 73 -1.55 -8.18 0.23
N ARG A 74 -2.30 -8.86 1.11
CA ARG A 74 -1.77 -9.44 2.35
C ARG A 74 -0.64 -10.43 2.08
N GLU A 75 -0.83 -11.31 1.10
CA GLU A 75 0.11 -12.38 0.73
C GLU A 75 1.43 -11.78 0.24
N TRP A 76 1.35 -10.67 -0.48
CA TRP A 76 2.53 -9.92 -0.88
C TRP A 76 3.24 -9.28 0.31
N LEU A 77 2.51 -8.61 1.22
CA LEU A 77 3.10 -8.04 2.44
C LEU A 77 3.84 -9.10 3.25
N TYR A 78 3.18 -10.24 3.50
CA TYR A 78 3.77 -11.38 4.20
C TYR A 78 5.08 -11.84 3.57
N SER A 79 5.10 -12.00 2.24
CA SER A 79 6.28 -12.48 1.51
C SER A 79 7.39 -11.43 1.45
N TRP A 80 7.03 -10.17 1.17
CA TRP A 80 7.99 -9.08 1.05
C TRP A 80 8.63 -8.71 2.39
N LEU A 81 7.89 -8.77 3.51
CA LEU A 81 8.46 -8.52 4.84
C LEU A 81 9.55 -9.53 5.23
N GLN A 82 9.49 -10.75 4.70
CA GLN A 82 10.52 -11.77 4.92
C GLN A 82 11.76 -11.57 4.03
N ASN A 83 11.58 -11.00 2.84
CA ASN A 83 12.66 -10.75 1.90
C ASN A 83 12.47 -9.41 1.18
N PRO A 84 12.72 -8.29 1.88
CA PRO A 84 12.37 -6.98 1.36
C PRO A 84 13.33 -6.57 0.24
N VAL A 85 12.74 -6.24 -0.91
CA VAL A 85 13.45 -5.67 -2.07
C VAL A 85 13.11 -4.18 -2.23
N ARG A 86 14.05 -3.43 -2.81
CA ARG A 86 13.90 -1.98 -3.03
C ARG A 86 12.83 -1.72 -4.10
N LEU A 87 11.74 -1.07 -3.70
CA LEU A 87 10.63 -0.69 -4.59
C LEU A 87 10.75 0.76 -5.12
N ARG A 88 11.54 1.59 -4.45
CA ARG A 88 11.80 2.99 -4.82
C ARG A 88 13.29 3.14 -5.08
N PRO A 89 13.73 3.13 -6.35
CA PRO A 89 15.14 3.15 -6.69
C PRO A 89 15.89 4.36 -6.06
N ALA A 90 15.28 5.56 -6.09
CA ALA A 90 15.84 6.77 -5.49
C ALA A 90 15.29 7.11 -4.08
N GLY A 91 14.63 6.16 -3.39
CA GLY A 91 14.06 6.42 -2.05
C GLY A 91 12.72 7.19 -2.08
N VAL A 92 12.23 7.60 -0.90
CA VAL A 92 10.90 8.23 -0.75
C VAL A 92 10.89 9.70 -1.14
N PHE A 93 12.04 10.35 -0.97
CA PHE A 93 12.31 11.72 -1.39
C PHE A 93 13.62 11.75 -2.19
N PRO A 94 13.56 11.52 -3.52
CA PRO A 94 14.72 11.45 -4.40
C PRO A 94 15.72 12.62 -4.29
N PRO A 95 15.30 13.88 -4.07
CA PRO A 95 16.26 14.98 -3.93
C PRO A 95 17.26 14.81 -2.76
N ALA A 96 16.90 14.07 -1.71
CA ALA A 96 17.81 13.77 -0.59
C ALA A 96 18.82 12.64 -0.91
N HIS A 97 18.67 11.98 -2.06
CA HIS A 97 19.47 10.83 -2.47
C HIS A 97 20.10 11.04 -3.85
N ALA A 98 20.19 12.28 -4.32
CA ALA A 98 20.83 12.64 -5.57
C ALA A 98 22.24 13.22 -5.31
N LYS A 99 23.18 12.92 -6.18
CA LYS A 99 24.51 13.53 -6.21
C LYS A 99 24.89 13.92 -7.64
N PRO A 100 25.68 14.99 -7.83
CA PRO A 100 26.14 15.38 -9.15
C PRO A 100 27.07 14.32 -9.75
N SER A 101 27.01 14.17 -11.07
CA SER A 101 27.97 13.41 -11.88
C SER A 101 28.25 14.12 -13.21
N ALA A 102 29.16 13.58 -14.03
CA ALA A 102 29.50 14.16 -15.33
C ALA A 102 28.32 14.22 -16.31
N ASP A 103 27.41 13.24 -16.24
CA ASP A 103 26.28 13.09 -17.16
C ASP A 103 24.95 13.61 -16.57
N GLY A 104 25.02 14.35 -15.47
CA GLY A 104 23.87 14.83 -14.69
C GLY A 104 23.78 14.22 -13.30
N ASP A 105 22.72 14.56 -12.56
CA ASP A 105 22.53 14.02 -11.21
C ASP A 105 22.19 12.53 -11.25
N VAL A 106 22.84 11.76 -10.37
CA VAL A 106 22.64 10.30 -10.23
C VAL A 106 22.18 9.97 -8.82
N VAL A 107 21.53 8.81 -8.66
CA VAL A 107 21.13 8.32 -7.33
C VAL A 107 22.37 7.91 -6.53
N ASP A 108 22.55 8.52 -5.37
CA ASP A 108 23.55 8.12 -4.39
C ASP A 108 23.06 6.95 -3.54
N THR A 109 23.27 5.74 -4.04
CA THR A 109 22.75 4.51 -3.42
C THR A 109 23.29 4.25 -2.01
N THR A 110 24.42 4.87 -1.61
CA THR A 110 25.00 4.75 -0.27
C THR A 110 24.16 5.47 0.80
N THR A 111 23.31 6.41 0.41
CA THR A 111 22.41 7.15 1.32
C THR A 111 21.10 6.41 1.59
N LEU A 112 20.85 5.32 0.86
CA LEU A 112 19.57 4.63 0.89
C LEU A 112 19.55 3.53 1.95
N ALA A 113 18.70 3.69 2.97
CA ALA A 113 18.49 2.68 3.99
C ALA A 113 18.00 1.34 3.39
N LYS A 114 18.46 0.23 3.98
CA LYS A 114 17.92 -1.11 3.74
C LYS A 114 16.74 -1.34 4.68
N HIS A 115 15.69 -2.00 4.18
CA HIS A 115 14.55 -2.37 5.01
C HIS A 115 14.90 -3.61 5.86
N PRO A 116 14.52 -3.67 7.14
CA PRO A 116 14.72 -4.87 7.96
C PRO A 116 13.87 -6.04 7.44
N ALA A 117 14.41 -7.26 7.50
CA ALA A 117 13.64 -8.47 7.24
C ALA A 117 13.02 -8.98 8.55
N LEU A 118 11.83 -9.57 8.45
CA LEU A 118 11.13 -10.22 9.56
C LEU A 118 11.15 -11.74 9.37
N ASP A 119 11.10 -12.50 10.46
CA ASP A 119 10.79 -13.92 10.35
C ASP A 119 9.33 -14.14 9.93
N ALA A 120 8.98 -15.36 9.54
CA ALA A 120 7.64 -15.70 9.06
C ALA A 120 6.52 -15.38 10.08
N ALA A 121 6.75 -15.62 11.37
CA ALA A 121 5.73 -15.39 12.39
C ALA A 121 5.48 -13.90 12.60
N GLN A 122 6.55 -13.10 12.67
CA GLN A 122 6.49 -11.65 12.75
C GLN A 122 5.86 -11.05 11.48
N ALA A 123 6.30 -11.48 10.31
CA ALA A 123 5.75 -11.03 9.03
C ALA A 123 4.24 -11.27 8.94
N GLY A 124 3.76 -12.42 9.43
CA GLY A 124 2.32 -12.73 9.51
C GLY A 124 1.57 -11.71 10.35
N LYS A 125 2.00 -11.49 11.61
CA LYS A 125 1.36 -10.54 12.53
C LYS A 125 1.37 -9.11 11.99
N VAL A 126 2.51 -8.66 11.46
CA VAL A 126 2.65 -7.31 10.90
C VAL A 126 1.78 -7.15 9.66
N ALA A 127 1.75 -8.14 8.75
CA ALA A 127 0.87 -8.11 7.59
C ALA A 127 -0.60 -8.04 8.01
N ASP A 128 -1.04 -8.87 8.97
CA ASP A 128 -2.42 -8.86 9.47
C ASP A 128 -2.81 -7.50 10.03
N TYR A 129 -1.97 -6.90 10.88
CA TYR A 129 -2.21 -5.56 11.41
C TYR A 129 -2.26 -4.49 10.31
N LEU A 130 -1.30 -4.49 9.38
CA LEU A 130 -1.29 -3.51 8.29
C LEU A 130 -2.53 -3.62 7.41
N MET A 131 -3.07 -4.82 7.23
CA MET A 131 -4.32 -5.02 6.49
C MET A 131 -5.55 -4.45 7.21
N THR A 132 -5.51 -4.16 8.51
CA THR A 132 -6.61 -3.48 9.21
C THR A 132 -6.61 -1.97 9.01
N LEU A 133 -5.56 -1.41 8.40
CA LEU A 133 -5.43 0.04 8.19
C LEU A 133 -6.12 0.44 6.89
N THR A 134 -7.41 0.78 7.00
CA THR A 134 -8.28 1.05 5.84
C THR A 134 -9.06 2.39 5.89
N PRO A 135 -8.42 3.54 6.21
CA PRO A 135 -9.12 4.82 6.35
C PRO A 135 -9.79 5.30 5.05
N PHE A 136 -9.45 4.73 3.89
CA PHE A 136 -9.95 5.12 2.57
C PHE A 136 -10.91 4.09 1.95
N ASP A 137 -11.62 3.28 2.75
CA ASP A 137 -12.61 2.33 2.23
C ASP A 137 -13.66 2.97 1.32
N GLY A 138 -14.03 4.23 1.59
CA GLY A 138 -14.93 4.98 0.70
C GLY A 138 -14.35 5.23 -0.71
N LEU A 139 -13.05 5.50 -0.83
CA LEU A 139 -12.39 5.66 -2.14
C LEU A 139 -12.33 4.33 -2.89
N ILE A 140 -12.09 3.23 -2.18
CA ILE A 140 -12.07 1.88 -2.76
C ILE A 140 -13.48 1.47 -3.21
N ALA A 141 -14.50 1.71 -2.37
CA ALA A 141 -15.89 1.35 -2.68
C ALA A 141 -16.47 2.15 -3.85
N ALA A 142 -15.97 3.36 -4.11
CA ALA A 142 -16.38 4.19 -5.25
C ALA A 142 -15.74 3.75 -6.59
N GLU A 143 -14.72 2.89 -6.56
CA GLU A 143 -14.02 2.46 -7.76
C GLU A 143 -14.85 1.45 -8.56
N THR A 144 -14.85 1.60 -9.89
CA THR A 144 -15.60 0.75 -10.82
C THR A 144 -14.67 -0.08 -11.72
N TYR A 145 -13.36 0.09 -11.58
CA TYR A 145 -12.36 -0.60 -12.37
C TYR A 145 -12.53 -2.12 -12.32
N GLN A 146 -12.67 -2.70 -13.50
CA GLN A 146 -12.60 -4.13 -13.73
C GLN A 146 -11.34 -4.44 -14.55
N PRO A 147 -10.49 -5.39 -14.10
CA PRO A 147 -9.29 -5.76 -14.83
C PRO A 147 -9.62 -6.23 -16.25
N GLY A 148 -9.04 -5.55 -17.24
CA GLY A 148 -9.21 -5.87 -18.66
C GLY A 148 -7.89 -6.21 -19.33
N THR A 149 -7.88 -6.07 -20.66
CA THR A 149 -6.69 -6.26 -21.50
C THR A 149 -6.33 -4.99 -22.24
N ILE A 150 -5.07 -4.91 -22.66
CA ILE A 150 -4.56 -3.86 -23.53
C ILE A 150 -3.46 -4.44 -24.42
N ALA A 151 -3.37 -3.99 -25.67
CA ALA A 151 -2.26 -4.37 -26.53
C ALA A 151 -0.94 -3.80 -25.98
N GLN A 152 0.10 -4.62 -25.88
CA GLN A 152 1.37 -4.25 -25.25
C GLN A 152 1.94 -2.92 -25.77
N ARG A 153 2.04 -2.76 -27.10
CA ARG A 153 2.58 -1.54 -27.71
C ARG A 153 1.75 -0.30 -27.36
N MET A 154 0.42 -0.42 -27.33
CA MET A 154 -0.45 0.69 -26.96
C MET A 154 -0.38 1.00 -25.47
N GLY A 155 -0.27 -0.01 -24.61
CA GLY A 155 -0.07 0.16 -23.17
C GLY A 155 1.22 0.92 -22.87
N GLN A 156 2.33 0.50 -23.49
CA GLN A 156 3.63 1.16 -23.33
C GLN A 156 3.62 2.61 -23.84
N MET A 157 3.02 2.87 -25.02
CA MET A 157 2.90 4.25 -25.52
C MET A 157 1.98 5.10 -24.64
N ASN A 158 0.89 4.54 -24.11
CA ASN A 158 0.04 5.24 -23.15
C ASN A 158 0.81 5.60 -21.88
N PHE A 159 1.56 4.64 -21.32
CA PHE A 159 2.33 4.84 -20.10
C PHE A 159 3.43 5.89 -20.28
N GLY A 160 4.30 5.72 -21.28
CA GLY A 160 5.41 6.63 -21.49
C GLY A 160 5.04 7.84 -22.34
N LYS A 161 4.88 7.64 -23.65
CA LYS A 161 4.74 8.74 -24.61
C LYS A 161 3.55 9.68 -24.37
N PHE A 162 2.38 9.15 -23.98
CA PHE A 162 1.16 9.95 -23.89
C PHE A 162 0.85 10.46 -22.48
N LYS A 163 1.31 9.77 -21.44
CA LYS A 163 1.04 10.13 -20.03
C LYS A 163 2.29 10.47 -19.22
N GLY A 164 3.49 10.27 -19.78
CA GLY A 164 4.77 10.64 -19.17
C GLY A 164 5.11 9.88 -17.90
N CYS A 165 4.47 8.74 -17.64
CA CYS A 165 4.67 7.97 -16.41
C CYS A 165 6.11 7.44 -16.31
N ASP A 166 6.71 7.11 -17.45
CA ASP A 166 8.10 6.63 -17.57
C ASP A 166 9.15 7.71 -17.25
N GLY A 167 8.78 8.99 -17.17
CA GLY A 167 9.68 10.04 -16.70
C GLY A 167 10.03 9.89 -15.22
N CYS A 168 9.16 9.25 -14.43
CA CYS A 168 9.35 9.04 -13.00
C CYS A 168 9.39 7.56 -12.60
N HIS A 169 8.67 6.69 -13.31
CA HIS A 169 8.47 5.30 -12.92
C HIS A 169 9.15 4.33 -13.89
N GLN A 170 9.61 3.20 -13.36
CA GLN A 170 10.06 2.08 -14.18
C GLN A 170 8.89 1.15 -14.55
N ASP A 171 8.77 0.77 -15.82
CA ASP A 171 7.82 -0.25 -16.31
C ASP A 171 8.48 -1.56 -16.77
N ALA A 172 9.81 -1.64 -16.63
CA ALA A 172 10.61 -2.86 -16.61
C ALA A 172 11.88 -2.62 -15.78
N PRO A 173 12.62 -3.67 -15.37
CA PRO A 173 13.93 -3.49 -14.75
C PRO A 173 14.82 -2.55 -15.57
N ASP A 174 15.42 -1.57 -14.89
CA ASP A 174 16.34 -0.58 -15.46
C ASP A 174 15.78 0.26 -16.63
N THR A 175 14.45 0.26 -16.81
CA THR A 175 13.77 1.00 -17.90
C THR A 175 12.78 2.00 -17.32
N GLY A 176 12.94 3.28 -17.66
CA GLY A 176 12.13 4.38 -17.14
C GLY A 176 12.81 5.15 -16.00
N GLY A 177 12.06 6.05 -15.37
CA GLY A 177 12.55 6.95 -14.32
C GLY A 177 12.67 6.27 -12.96
N VAL A 178 13.53 6.82 -12.11
CA VAL A 178 13.88 6.27 -10.78
C VAL A 178 13.33 7.06 -9.59
N SER A 179 12.67 8.20 -9.86
CA SER A 179 12.16 9.13 -8.84
C SER A 179 10.82 8.69 -8.24
N GLY A 180 10.06 7.85 -8.95
CA GLY A 180 8.89 7.12 -8.47
C GLY A 180 9.22 5.68 -8.08
N PRO A 181 8.29 4.96 -7.44
CA PRO A 181 8.41 3.52 -7.28
C PRO A 181 8.46 2.82 -8.64
N GLU A 182 9.16 1.68 -8.74
CA GLU A 182 8.97 0.80 -9.89
C GLU A 182 7.53 0.32 -9.95
N LEU A 183 7.03 0.11 -11.17
CA LEU A 183 5.65 -0.30 -11.42
C LEU A 183 5.54 -1.64 -12.16
N TYR A 184 6.66 -2.21 -12.62
CA TYR A 184 6.64 -3.50 -13.30
C TYR A 184 6.21 -4.66 -12.40
N THR A 185 6.37 -4.55 -11.07
CA THR A 185 5.79 -5.51 -10.11
C THR A 185 4.50 -4.99 -9.44
N ALA A 186 3.94 -3.85 -9.86
CA ALA A 186 2.80 -3.22 -9.16
C ALA A 186 1.59 -4.15 -9.02
N TRP A 187 1.34 -4.97 -10.03
CA TRP A 187 0.18 -5.87 -10.05
C TRP A 187 0.23 -6.96 -8.97
N GLN A 188 1.42 -7.49 -8.65
CA GLN A 188 1.59 -8.48 -7.57
C GLN A 188 1.30 -7.88 -6.20
N ARG A 189 1.61 -6.59 -6.04
CA ARG A 189 1.70 -5.91 -4.74
C ARG A 189 0.41 -5.21 -4.37
N LEU A 190 -0.21 -4.57 -5.35
CA LEU A 190 -1.28 -3.61 -5.13
C LEU A 190 -2.63 -4.23 -5.46
N GLN A 191 -3.66 -3.77 -4.76
CA GLN A 191 -5.04 -4.13 -5.06
C GLN A 191 -5.49 -3.41 -6.35
N PRO A 192 -6.25 -4.06 -7.25
CA PRO A 192 -6.70 -3.44 -8.51
C PRO A 192 -7.45 -2.12 -8.31
N ALA A 193 -8.35 -2.06 -7.34
CA ALA A 193 -9.10 -0.85 -7.02
C ALA A 193 -8.17 0.29 -6.57
N PHE A 194 -7.17 0.00 -5.74
CA PHE A 194 -6.17 0.99 -5.33
C PHE A 194 -5.38 1.53 -6.53
N ILE A 195 -4.96 0.67 -7.46
CA ILE A 195 -4.21 1.10 -8.66
C ILE A 195 -5.00 2.15 -9.43
N SER A 196 -6.27 1.86 -9.74
CA SER A 196 -7.12 2.79 -10.47
C SER A 196 -7.36 4.08 -9.68
N ALA A 197 -7.80 3.96 -8.43
CA ALA A 197 -8.15 5.12 -7.60
C ALA A 197 -6.94 6.02 -7.29
N TYR A 198 -5.74 5.46 -7.12
CA TYR A 198 -4.52 6.23 -6.89
C TYR A 198 -4.06 6.96 -8.16
N ILE A 199 -4.15 6.33 -9.33
CA ILE A 199 -3.82 6.99 -10.61
C ILE A 199 -4.80 8.14 -10.88
N ALA A 200 -6.09 7.93 -10.59
CA ALA A 200 -7.12 8.94 -10.81
C ALA A 200 -6.93 10.19 -9.95
N GLN A 201 -6.61 10.04 -8.65
CA GLN A 201 -6.51 11.16 -7.73
C GLN A 201 -5.47 10.91 -6.62
N PRO A 202 -4.16 10.95 -6.91
CA PRO A 202 -3.12 10.60 -5.94
C PRO A 202 -3.14 11.52 -4.69
N ALA A 203 -3.54 12.77 -4.85
CA ALA A 203 -3.66 13.74 -3.75
C ALA A 203 -4.80 13.42 -2.75
N ALA A 204 -5.78 12.59 -3.12
CA ALA A 204 -6.81 12.12 -2.19
C ALA A 204 -6.25 11.07 -1.19
N TRP A 205 -5.14 10.43 -1.54
CA TRP A 205 -4.46 9.43 -0.71
C TRP A 205 -3.30 10.04 0.10
N ASP A 206 -2.58 10.97 -0.51
CA ASP A 206 -1.46 11.68 0.11
C ASP A 206 -1.39 13.10 -0.50
N PRO A 207 -1.84 14.14 0.21
CA PRO A 207 -1.87 15.50 -0.34
C PRO A 207 -0.48 16.09 -0.57
N HIS A 208 0.58 15.48 -0.03
CA HIS A 208 1.98 15.83 -0.28
C HIS A 208 2.67 14.81 -1.19
N THR A 209 1.90 14.08 -2.01
CA THR A 209 2.42 13.24 -3.08
C THR A 209 3.15 14.07 -4.14
N MET A 210 4.23 13.52 -4.69
CA MET A 210 4.91 14.10 -5.86
C MET A 210 4.33 13.57 -7.19
N MET A 211 3.45 12.57 -7.14
CA MET A 211 2.78 12.08 -8.34
C MET A 211 1.77 13.14 -8.79
N PRO A 212 1.88 13.69 -10.00
CA PRO A 212 0.94 14.70 -10.48
C PRO A 212 -0.44 14.09 -10.68
N VAL A 213 -1.48 14.92 -10.52
CA VAL A 213 -2.81 14.59 -11.02
C VAL A 213 -2.76 14.79 -12.54
N GLY A 214 -2.79 13.71 -13.30
CA GLY A 214 -2.78 13.78 -14.76
C GLY A 214 -4.15 14.17 -15.32
N ASP A 215 -4.17 14.73 -16.53
CA ASP A 215 -5.40 14.86 -17.32
C ASP A 215 -5.78 13.49 -17.91
N ALA A 216 -6.44 12.67 -17.08
CA ALA A 216 -6.87 11.34 -17.42
C ALA A 216 -8.32 11.13 -16.96
N ASN A 217 -9.22 10.92 -17.94
CA ASN A 217 -10.55 10.41 -17.64
C ASN A 217 -10.50 8.94 -17.17
N THR A 218 -11.60 8.45 -16.63
CA THR A 218 -11.73 7.07 -16.11
C THR A 218 -11.22 6.01 -17.09
N ALA A 219 -11.56 6.13 -18.38
CA ALA A 219 -11.11 5.16 -19.39
C ALA A 219 -9.58 5.18 -19.59
N ALA A 220 -8.94 6.35 -19.51
CA ALA A 220 -7.49 6.46 -19.58
C ALA A 220 -6.81 5.86 -18.33
N VAL A 221 -7.37 6.09 -17.15
CA VAL A 221 -6.91 5.48 -15.89
C VAL A 221 -6.99 3.95 -15.96
N HIS A 222 -8.12 3.40 -16.39
CA HIS A 222 -8.31 1.95 -16.53
C HIS A 222 -7.35 1.33 -17.56
N LYS A 223 -7.01 2.04 -18.64
CA LYS A 223 -5.99 1.59 -19.61
C LYS A 223 -4.59 1.54 -18.99
N LEU A 224 -4.22 2.51 -18.15
CA LEU A 224 -2.96 2.48 -17.41
C LEU A 224 -2.95 1.31 -16.41
N ALA A 225 -4.04 1.09 -15.67
CA ALA A 225 -4.16 -0.04 -14.76
C ALA A 225 -4.06 -1.39 -15.49
N ASN A 226 -4.69 -1.54 -16.66
CA ASN A 226 -4.54 -2.72 -17.53
C ASN A 226 -3.12 -2.92 -18.04
N TYR A 227 -2.37 -1.83 -18.28
CA TYR A 227 -0.97 -1.94 -18.64
C TYR A 227 -0.11 -2.44 -17.47
N LEU A 228 -0.33 -1.92 -16.26
CA LEU A 228 0.35 -2.41 -15.05
C LEU A 228 0.04 -3.88 -14.78
N LYS A 229 -1.20 -4.31 -15.01
CA LYS A 229 -1.56 -5.73 -15.02
C LYS A 229 -0.75 -6.52 -16.05
N LEU A 230 -0.73 -6.07 -17.31
CA LEU A 230 -0.05 -6.77 -18.40
C LEU A 230 1.46 -6.97 -18.16
N ILE A 231 2.16 -5.95 -17.65
CA ILE A 231 3.60 -6.06 -17.36
C ILE A 231 3.85 -6.83 -16.05
N GLY A 232 2.93 -6.69 -15.09
CA GLY A 232 2.94 -7.40 -13.82
C GLY A 232 2.81 -8.89 -14.02
N GLU A 233 1.84 -9.38 -14.78
CA GLU A 233 1.61 -10.83 -15.00
C GLU A 233 2.78 -11.56 -15.68
N LYS A 234 3.78 -10.84 -16.17
CA LYS A 234 5.04 -11.39 -16.70
C LYS A 234 6.15 -11.48 -15.65
N GLN A 235 5.98 -10.85 -14.51
CA GLN A 235 6.90 -10.93 -13.38
C GLN A 235 6.69 -12.24 -12.63
N PRO A 236 7.75 -12.79 -12.01
CA PRO A 236 7.67 -13.98 -11.17
C PRO A 236 6.78 -13.77 -9.93
#